data_AF-A0AAF0TIG0-F1
#
_entry.id   AF-A0AAF0TIG0-F1
#
_cell.length_a   1.000
_cell.length_b   1.000
_cell.length_c   1.000
_cell.angle_alpha   90.00
_cell.angle_beta   90.00
_cell.angle_gamma   90.00
#
_symmetry.space_group_name_H-M   'P 1'
#
loop_
_entity.id
_entity.type
_entity.pdbx_description
1 polymer ?
#
loop_
_entity_poly.entity_id
_entity_poly.type
_entity_poly.pdbx_seq_one_letter_code
_entity_poly.pdbx_strand_id
1 'polypeptide(L)'
;MTCTMEERLASLTKAIEGLTKCAHEQDAKLSKLTNKMDNMIERRSSQESLKFLRIQDEGETCIKQTKIKEIHFSAGGLIHLDQLKDFIIETTKEKFESPSKFYPTYAKPYTQRIDNLKKSEGYQPPKLQKFDGKGNPK
;
A
#
# COMPACT_ATOMS: atom_id res chain seq x y z
N MET A 1 -44.88 -27.39 38.41
CA MET A 1 -43.72 -26.73 39.05
C MET A 1 -43.67 -25.30 38.56
N THR A 2 -44.09 -24.34 39.38
CA THR A 2 -44.04 -22.91 39.07
C THR A 2 -42.70 -22.38 39.58
N CYS A 3 -41.74 -22.11 38.70
CA CYS A 3 -40.51 -21.39 39.08
C CYS A 3 -40.88 -20.01 39.61
N THR A 4 -40.31 -19.64 40.75
CA THR A 4 -40.52 -18.33 41.36
C THR A 4 -39.80 -17.24 40.56
N MET A 5 -40.26 -15.98 40.64
CA MET A 5 -39.58 -14.87 39.94
C MET A 5 -38.11 -14.71 40.38
N GLU A 6 -37.80 -15.07 41.63
CA GLU A 6 -36.43 -15.07 42.16
C GLU A 6 -35.53 -16.08 41.44
N GLU A 7 -36.00 -17.31 41.17
CA GLU A 7 -35.24 -18.30 40.40
C GLU A 7 -34.95 -17.82 38.97
N ARG A 8 -35.91 -17.11 38.35
CA ARG A 8 -35.73 -16.52 37.01
C ARG A 8 -34.68 -15.42 37.03
N LEU A 9 -34.70 -14.54 38.04
CA LEU A 9 -33.69 -13.49 38.22
C LEU A 9 -32.30 -14.09 38.47
N ALA A 10 -32.18 -15.06 39.38
CA ALA A 10 -30.92 -15.74 39.67
C ALA A 10 -30.33 -16.42 38.43
N SER A 11 -31.19 -17.06 37.61
CA SER A 11 -30.77 -17.69 36.35
C SER A 11 -30.24 -16.67 35.34
N LEU A 12 -30.89 -15.51 35.20
CA LEU A 12 -30.44 -14.44 34.31
C LEU A 12 -29.13 -13.82 34.79
N THR A 13 -29.01 -13.53 36.09
CA THR A 13 -27.77 -13.00 36.67
C THR A 13 -26.60 -13.95 36.42
N LYS A 14 -26.80 -15.26 36.62
CA LYS A 14 -25.79 -16.28 36.35
C LYS A 14 -25.42 -16.36 34.87
N ALA A 15 -26.38 -16.23 33.96
CA ALA A 15 -26.12 -16.20 32.53
C ALA A 15 -25.26 -14.99 32.13
N ILE A 16 -25.60 -13.80 32.64
CA ILE A 16 -24.84 -12.56 32.39
C ILE A 16 -23.42 -12.65 32.96
N GLU A 17 -23.25 -13.24 34.15
CA GLU A 17 -21.93 -13.48 34.73
C GLU A 17 -21.08 -14.39 33.83
N GLY A 18 -21.68 -15.47 33.31
CA GLY A 18 -21.02 -16.38 32.36
C GLY A 18 -20.62 -15.68 31.06
N LEU A 19 -21.51 -14.88 30.49
CA LEU A 19 -21.25 -14.07 29.28
C LEU A 19 -20.11 -13.08 29.51
N THR A 20 -20.11 -12.37 30.64
CA THR A 20 -19.07 -11.40 31.01
C THR A 20 -17.70 -12.07 31.14
N LYS A 21 -17.63 -13.25 31.77
CA LYS A 21 -16.38 -14.04 31.87
C LYS A 21 -15.88 -14.46 30.48
N CYS A 22 -16.77 -14.95 29.62
CA CYS A 22 -16.41 -15.34 28.27
C CYS A 22 -15.90 -14.15 27.44
N ALA A 23 -16.56 -12.99 27.54
CA ALA A 23 -16.14 -11.78 26.84
C ALA A 23 -14.73 -11.35 27.26
N HIS A 24 -14.46 -11.32 28.56
CA HIS A 24 -13.14 -10.95 29.07
C HIS A 24 -12.03 -11.92 28.60
N GLU A 25 -12.31 -13.23 28.56
CA GLU A 25 -11.35 -14.22 28.06
C GLU A 25 -11.04 -14.03 26.58
N GLN A 26 -12.06 -13.72 25.76
CA GLN A 26 -11.86 -13.44 24.34
C GLN A 26 -11.04 -12.16 24.11
N ASP A 27 -11.31 -11.10 24.89
CA ASP A 27 -10.51 -9.87 24.83
C ASP A 27 -9.04 -10.10 25.19
N ALA A 28 -8.77 -10.95 26.19
CA ALA A 28 -7.39 -11.34 26.53
C ALA A 28 -6.71 -12.11 25.38
N LYS A 29 -7.44 -12.98 24.67
CA LYS A 29 -6.94 -13.68 23.47
C LYS A 29 -6.67 -12.72 22.33
N LEU A 30 -7.56 -11.75 22.08
CA LEU A 30 -7.39 -10.71 21.07
C LEU A 30 -6.16 -9.86 21.38
N SER A 31 -6.01 -9.37 22.62
CA SER A 31 -4.84 -8.61 23.04
C SER A 31 -3.53 -9.37 22.80
N LYS A 32 -3.49 -10.66 23.13
CA LYS A 32 -2.33 -11.52 22.87
C LYS A 32 -2.03 -11.68 21.37
N LEU A 33 -3.05 -11.75 20.52
CA LEU A 33 -2.89 -11.86 19.06
C LEU A 33 -2.43 -10.53 18.44
N THR A 34 -3.03 -9.41 18.85
CA THR A 34 -2.65 -8.06 18.43
C THR A 34 -1.19 -7.79 18.75
N ASN A 35 -0.76 -8.06 19.99
CA ASN A 35 0.65 -7.91 20.40
C ASN A 35 1.59 -8.75 19.53
N LYS A 36 1.20 -9.98 19.14
CA LYS A 36 2.01 -10.81 18.24
C LYS A 36 2.12 -10.20 16.84
N MET A 37 1.04 -9.65 16.30
CA MET A 37 1.02 -8.99 14.99
C MET A 37 1.90 -7.75 14.98
N ASP A 38 1.80 -6.89 16.00
CA ASP A 38 2.65 -5.69 16.12
C ASP A 38 4.13 -6.07 16.21
N ASN A 39 4.47 -7.10 16.97
CA ASN A 39 5.83 -7.65 17.05
C ASN A 39 6.35 -8.22 15.71
N MET A 40 5.46 -8.70 14.82
CA MET A 40 5.84 -9.13 13.47
C MET A 40 6.03 -7.93 12.54
N ILE A 41 5.16 -6.93 12.63
CA ILE A 41 5.25 -5.69 11.86
C ILE A 41 6.51 -4.91 12.25
N GLU A 42 6.83 -4.77 13.53
CA GLU A 42 8.06 -4.12 14.00
C GLU A 42 9.33 -4.85 13.55
N ARG A 43 9.36 -6.19 13.61
CA ARG A 43 10.48 -6.98 13.06
C ARG A 43 10.62 -6.79 11.55
N ARG A 44 9.50 -6.74 10.82
CA ARG A 44 9.49 -6.53 9.37
C ARG A 44 9.93 -5.10 9.04
N SER A 45 9.44 -4.10 9.76
CA SER A 45 9.85 -2.69 9.66
C SER A 45 11.35 -2.50 9.93
N SER A 46 11.91 -3.25 10.89
CA SER A 46 13.36 -3.24 11.17
C SER A 46 14.19 -3.83 10.02
N GLN A 47 13.60 -4.70 9.19
CA GLN A 47 14.25 -5.27 7.99
C GLN A 47 13.88 -4.50 6.69
N GLU A 48 12.83 -3.68 6.73
CA GLU A 48 12.19 -3.02 5.58
C GLU A 48 12.29 -1.48 5.68
N SER A 49 13.36 -0.98 6.30
CA SER A 49 13.74 0.46 6.26
C SER A 49 14.47 0.85 4.96
N LEU A 50 14.57 -0.07 4.00
CA LEU A 50 15.10 0.18 2.67
C LEU A 50 13.96 0.20 1.65
N LYS A 51 13.50 1.44 1.35
CA LYS A 51 12.62 1.85 0.23
C LYS A 51 11.13 1.99 0.55
N PHE A 52 10.78 2.97 1.38
CA PHE A 52 9.54 3.72 1.15
C PHE A 52 9.82 5.21 1.20
N LEU A 53 10.40 5.72 0.11
CA LEU A 53 10.50 7.15 -0.13
C LEU A 53 9.07 7.65 -0.38
N ARG A 54 8.52 8.34 0.63
CA ARG A 54 7.33 9.18 0.47
C ARG A 54 7.60 10.16 -0.67
N ILE A 55 6.85 10.05 -1.75
CA ILE A 55 6.56 11.19 -2.61
C ILE A 55 5.05 11.37 -2.53
N GLN A 56 4.68 12.39 -1.77
CA GLN A 56 3.38 13.03 -1.83
C GLN A 56 3.34 13.79 -3.17
N ASP A 57 2.42 13.44 -4.06
CA ASP A 57 1.96 14.34 -5.12
C ASP A 57 0.51 13.97 -5.49
N GLU A 58 -0.32 15.00 -5.63
CA GLU A 58 -1.74 14.91 -5.95
C GLU A 58 -1.94 14.31 -7.35
N GLY A 59 -2.91 13.41 -7.49
CA GLY A 59 -3.33 12.92 -8.80
C GLY A 59 -4.05 11.59 -8.71
N GLU A 60 -5.39 11.65 -8.81
CA GLU A 60 -6.35 10.56 -9.03
C GLU A 60 -5.75 9.16 -9.21
N THR A 61 -5.87 8.32 -8.19
CA THR A 61 -5.75 6.87 -8.39
C THR A 61 -7.14 6.30 -8.57
N CYS A 62 -7.46 6.02 -9.84
CA CYS A 62 -8.57 5.16 -10.21
C CYS A 62 -8.43 3.84 -9.44
N ILE A 63 -9.24 3.67 -8.39
CA ILE A 63 -9.42 2.39 -7.70
C ILE A 63 -10.17 1.49 -8.68
N LYS A 64 -9.46 0.91 -9.65
CA LYS A 64 -9.97 -0.25 -10.37
C LYS A 64 -9.99 -1.37 -9.35
N GLN A 65 -11.18 -1.63 -8.80
CA GLN A 65 -11.49 -2.84 -8.05
C GLN A 65 -10.94 -4.02 -8.85
N THR A 66 -9.81 -4.54 -8.41
CA THR A 66 -9.36 -5.84 -8.87
C THR A 66 -10.31 -6.83 -8.21
N LYS A 67 -11.07 -7.54 -9.04
CA LYS A 67 -11.92 -8.63 -8.61
C LYS A 67 -10.97 -9.70 -8.07
N ILE A 68 -10.72 -9.70 -6.76
CA ILE A 68 -9.77 -10.62 -6.14
C ILE A 68 -10.31 -12.03 -6.40
N LYS A 69 -9.60 -12.81 -7.22
CA LYS A 69 -9.84 -14.24 -7.36
C LYS A 69 -9.44 -14.90 -6.04
N GLU A 70 -10.41 -15.47 -5.36
CA GLU A 70 -10.25 -16.13 -4.08
C GLU A 70 -9.44 -17.42 -4.27
N ILE A 71 -8.29 -17.52 -3.59
CA ILE A 71 -7.48 -18.75 -3.59
C ILE A 71 -8.12 -19.71 -2.59
N HIS A 72 -8.59 -20.86 -3.07
CA HIS A 72 -9.17 -21.88 -2.20
C HIS A 72 -8.06 -22.62 -1.45
N PHE A 73 -8.12 -22.59 -0.12
CA PHE A 73 -7.22 -23.36 0.74
C PHE A 73 -7.80 -24.76 0.98
N SER A 74 -6.93 -25.78 0.95
CA SER A 74 -7.31 -27.11 1.43
C SER A 74 -7.68 -27.07 2.91
N ALA A 75 -8.41 -28.07 3.41
CA ALA A 75 -8.84 -28.15 4.81
C ALA A 75 -7.68 -28.09 5.84
N GLY A 76 -6.44 -28.34 5.38
CA GLY A 76 -5.20 -28.17 6.17
C GLY A 76 -4.50 -26.81 6.02
N GLY A 77 -5.12 -25.82 5.38
CA GLY A 77 -4.52 -24.48 5.15
C GLY A 77 -3.38 -24.47 4.13
N LEU A 78 -3.14 -25.57 3.42
CA LEU A 78 -2.10 -25.69 2.40
C LEU A 78 -2.68 -25.33 1.03
N ILE A 79 -1.90 -24.56 0.25
CA ILE A 79 -2.16 -24.31 -1.16
C ILE A 79 -1.42 -25.38 -1.97
N HIS A 80 -2.10 -26.01 -2.94
CA HIS A 80 -1.43 -26.95 -3.82
C HIS A 80 -0.43 -26.22 -4.72
N LEU A 81 0.77 -26.80 -4.91
CA LEU A 81 1.83 -26.15 -5.69
C LEU A 81 1.37 -25.79 -7.11
N ASP A 82 0.55 -26.65 -7.74
CA ASP A 82 0.05 -26.40 -9.09
C ASP A 82 -0.98 -25.27 -9.14
N GLN A 83 -1.86 -25.17 -8.14
CA GLN A 83 -2.81 -24.05 -8.03
C GLN A 83 -2.09 -22.72 -7.84
N LEU A 84 -1.01 -22.71 -7.06
CA LEU A 84 -0.20 -21.51 -6.86
C LEU A 84 0.51 -21.09 -8.15
N LYS A 85 1.07 -22.05 -8.90
CA LYS A 85 1.71 -21.79 -10.19
C LYS A 85 0.72 -21.19 -11.17
N ASP A 86 -0.45 -21.79 -11.32
CA ASP A 86 -1.49 -21.31 -12.24
C ASP A 86 -1.98 -19.92 -11.84
N PHE A 87 -2.17 -19.67 -10.54
CA PHE A 87 -2.56 -18.35 -10.04
C PHE A 87 -1.52 -17.27 -10.33
N ILE A 88 -0.22 -17.57 -10.14
CA ILE A 88 0.88 -16.63 -10.46
C ILE A 88 0.91 -16.37 -11.97
N ILE A 89 0.79 -17.40 -12.80
CA ILE A 89 0.77 -17.27 -14.26
C ILE A 89 -0.43 -16.43 -14.70
N GLU A 90 -1.63 -16.71 -14.20
CA GLU A 90 -2.84 -15.98 -14.56
C GLU A 90 -2.79 -14.52 -14.12
N THR A 91 -2.36 -14.26 -12.88
CA THR A 91 -2.26 -12.91 -12.32
C THR A 91 -1.22 -12.07 -13.04
N THR A 92 -0.07 -12.65 -13.39
CA THR A 92 0.97 -11.93 -14.15
C THR A 92 0.52 -11.71 -15.58
N LYS A 93 -0.06 -12.72 -16.23
CA LYS A 93 -0.59 -12.61 -17.59
C LYS A 93 -1.63 -11.50 -17.71
N GLU A 94 -2.56 -11.36 -16.76
CA GLU A 94 -3.53 -10.25 -16.74
C GLU A 94 -2.85 -8.86 -16.72
N LYS A 95 -1.75 -8.72 -15.98
CA LYS A 95 -0.99 -7.46 -15.89
C LYS A 95 -0.16 -7.16 -17.14
N PHE A 96 0.23 -8.18 -17.90
CA PHE A 96 1.13 -8.04 -19.06
C PHE A 96 0.44 -8.19 -20.43
N GLU A 97 -0.73 -8.85 -20.52
CA GLU A 97 -1.53 -8.96 -21.75
C GLU A 97 -2.42 -7.74 -22.01
N SER A 98 -2.53 -6.82 -21.04
CA SER A 98 -2.99 -5.47 -21.39
C SER A 98 -1.94 -4.83 -22.31
N PRO A 99 -2.26 -4.52 -23.58
CA PRO A 99 -1.29 -4.02 -24.56
C PRO A 99 -0.72 -2.64 -24.20
N SER A 100 -1.24 -2.03 -23.13
CA SER A 100 -0.67 -0.86 -22.50
C SER A 100 0.53 -1.24 -21.64
N LYS A 101 1.68 -1.44 -22.30
CA LYS A 101 3.00 -1.26 -21.69
C LYS A 101 3.17 0.20 -21.28
N PHE A 102 2.38 0.68 -20.33
CA PHE A 102 2.71 1.88 -19.58
C PHE A 102 3.66 1.45 -18.47
N TYR A 103 4.89 1.09 -18.85
CA TYR A 103 5.97 1.66 -18.03
C TYR A 103 5.73 3.16 -18.12
N PRO A 104 5.64 3.91 -17.01
CA PRO A 104 5.67 5.34 -17.10
C PRO A 104 7.00 5.68 -17.77
N THR A 105 6.97 5.89 -19.09
CA THR A 105 8.09 6.45 -19.82
C THR A 105 8.43 7.69 -19.06
N TYR A 106 9.65 7.75 -18.49
CA TYR A 106 10.06 8.83 -17.63
C TYR A 106 9.68 10.16 -18.28
N ALA A 107 8.62 10.77 -17.75
CA ALA A 107 8.12 12.03 -18.24
C ALA A 107 9.07 13.07 -17.71
N LYS A 108 9.95 13.57 -18.57
CA LYS A 108 10.87 14.66 -18.24
C LYS A 108 10.04 15.87 -17.77
N PRO A 109 9.99 16.18 -16.46
CA PRO A 109 9.03 17.17 -15.93
C PRO A 109 9.34 18.60 -16.37
N TYR A 110 10.54 18.80 -16.93
CA TYR A 110 11.03 20.10 -17.38
C TYR A 110 10.96 20.31 -18.89
N THR A 111 10.53 19.33 -19.69
CA THR A 111 10.49 19.46 -21.16
C THR A 111 9.73 20.70 -21.59
N GLN A 112 8.51 20.87 -21.07
CA GLN A 112 7.69 22.05 -21.39
C GLN A 112 8.32 23.36 -20.91
N ARG A 113 8.98 23.36 -19.74
CA ARG A 113 9.68 24.56 -19.24
C ARG A 113 10.87 24.93 -20.11
N ILE A 114 11.60 23.93 -20.63
CA ILE A 114 12.73 24.12 -21.54
C ILE A 114 12.24 24.62 -22.89
N ASP A 115 11.18 24.03 -23.44
CA ASP A 115 10.59 24.44 -24.71
C ASP A 115 10.09 25.88 -24.67
N ASN A 116 9.49 26.29 -23.55
CA ASN A 116 9.05 27.68 -23.34
C ASN A 116 10.22 28.68 -23.20
N LEU A 117 11.40 28.22 -22.77
CA LEU A 117 12.61 29.05 -22.68
C LEU A 117 13.43 29.04 -23.97
N LYS A 118 13.07 28.19 -24.94
CA LYS A 118 13.75 28.08 -26.23
C LYS A 118 13.72 29.45 -26.91
N LYS A 119 14.92 29.98 -27.19
CA LYS A 119 15.06 31.27 -27.86
C LYS A 119 14.48 31.16 -29.28
N SER A 120 13.91 32.27 -29.77
CA SER A 120 13.44 32.34 -31.15
C SER A 120 14.60 32.13 -32.12
N GLU A 121 14.29 31.63 -33.32
CA GLU A 121 15.27 31.30 -34.36
C GLU A 121 16.10 32.52 -34.81
N GLY A 122 15.59 33.73 -34.58
CA GLY A 122 16.27 35.01 -34.81
C GLY A 122 16.91 35.65 -33.57
N TYR A 123 17.07 34.92 -32.46
CA TYR A 123 17.73 35.46 -31.28
C TYR A 123 19.21 35.75 -31.59
N GLN A 124 19.55 37.03 -31.65
CA GLN A 124 20.92 37.49 -31.67
C GLN A 124 21.40 37.65 -30.22
N PRO A 125 22.36 36.84 -29.74
CA PRO A 125 22.93 37.04 -28.41
C PRO A 125 23.51 38.45 -28.29
N PRO A 126 23.35 39.12 -27.14
CA PRO A 126 24.02 40.38 -26.88
C PRO A 126 25.52 40.25 -27.12
N LYS A 127 26.14 41.30 -27.67
CA LYS A 127 27.59 41.34 -27.80
C LYS A 127 28.17 41.23 -26.40
N LEU A 128 28.83 40.10 -26.12
CA LEU A 128 29.58 39.93 -24.89
C LEU A 128 30.72 40.95 -24.88
N GLN A 129 30.99 41.51 -23.70
CA GLN A 129 32.18 42.32 -23.48
C GLN A 129 33.41 41.49 -23.86
N LYS A 130 34.21 42.03 -24.78
CA LYS A 130 35.46 41.38 -25.17
C LYS A 130 36.50 41.72 -24.11
N PHE A 131 37.31 40.72 -23.76
CA PHE A 131 38.45 40.92 -22.88
C PHE A 131 39.74 40.80 -23.68
N ASP A 132 40.77 41.53 -23.28
CA ASP A 132 42.09 41.55 -23.91
C ASP A 132 42.95 40.30 -23.62
N GLY A 133 42.41 39.30 -22.92
CA GLY A 133 43.12 38.11 -22.44
C GLY A 133 43.90 38.33 -21.15
N LYS A 134 44.01 39.57 -20.65
CA LYS A 134 44.58 39.94 -19.34
C LYS A 134 43.50 40.26 -18.30
N GLY A 135 42.22 40.10 -18.68
CA GLY A 135 41.08 40.38 -17.82
C GLY A 135 40.57 41.81 -17.90
N ASN A 136 41.08 42.65 -18.82
CA ASN A 136 40.57 44.01 -18.99
C ASN A 136 39.50 44.07 -20.10
N PRO A 137 38.44 44.90 -19.92
CA PRO A 137 37.53 45.25 -20.99
C PRO A 137 38.31 45.79 -22.21
N LYS A 138 37.99 45.28 -23.40
CA LYS A 138 38.54 45.75 -24.68
C LYS A 138 37.62 46.73 -25.37
#